data_AF-A0AAW5W538-F1
#
_entry.id   AF-A0AAW5W538-F1
#
_cell.length_a   1.000
_cell.length_b   1.000
_cell.length_c   1.000
_cell.angle_alpha   90.00
_cell.angle_beta   90.00
_cell.angle_gamma   90.00
#
_symmetry.space_group_name_H-M   'P 1'
#
loop_
_entity.id
_entity.type
_entity.pdbx_description
1 polymer ?
#
loop_
_entity_poly.entity_id
_entity_poly.type
_entity_poly.pdbx_seq_one_letter_code
_entity_poly.pdbx_strand_id
1 'polypeptide(L)'
;MIVVRYFTLPLYTTERNRTDDRLIWTGPEPVPAIGETVMVRFNNIGKCRIVCFASQGPYLGLLVYPLQPPSWWISQNGEPSPETAGLVFGREISLIDAQEA
;
A
#
# COMPACT_ATOMS: atom_id res chain seq x y z
N MET A 1 11.48 -5.33 -12.94
CA MET A 1 10.21 -4.58 -12.82
C MET A 1 10.49 -3.33 -11.99
N ILE A 2 10.19 -2.14 -12.50
CA ILE A 2 10.52 -0.87 -11.83
C ILE A 2 9.35 -0.47 -10.93
N VAL A 3 9.66 -0.06 -9.70
CA VAL A 3 8.73 0.57 -8.77
C VAL A 3 9.05 2.05 -8.72
N VAL A 4 8.08 2.92 -8.99
CA VAL A 4 8.23 4.38 -8.89
C VAL A 4 7.54 4.84 -7.61
N ARG A 5 8.21 5.68 -6.81
CA ARG A 5 7.67 6.19 -5.54
C ARG A 5 7.13 7.61 -5.72
N TYR A 6 6.03 7.92 -5.05
CA TYR A 6 5.41 9.25 -5.03
C TYR A 6 5.13 9.67 -3.58
N PHE A 7 5.55 10.88 -3.23
CA PHE A 7 5.32 11.48 -1.90
C PHE A 7 4.12 12.43 -1.86
N THR A 8 3.44 12.57 -2.99
CA THR A 8 2.12 13.19 -3.15
C THR A 8 1.24 12.21 -3.91
N LEU A 9 -0.07 12.25 -3.68
CA LEU A 9 -1.01 11.35 -4.35
C LEU A 9 -1.02 11.66 -5.86
N PRO A 10 -0.54 10.76 -6.73
CA PRO A 10 -0.61 10.98 -8.17
C PRO A 10 -2.06 10.96 -8.66
N LEU A 11 -2.30 11.51 -9.85
CA LEU A 11 -3.60 11.36 -10.51
C LEU A 11 -3.89 9.88 -10.74
N TYR A 12 -5.08 9.46 -10.33
CA TYR A 12 -5.49 8.07 -10.39
C TYR A 12 -6.94 7.93 -10.84
N THR A 13 -7.29 6.71 -11.23
CA THR A 13 -8.64 6.30 -11.60
C THR A 13 -8.92 4.90 -11.05
N THR A 14 -10.20 4.55 -10.88
CA THR A 14 -10.65 3.18 -10.62
C THR A 14 -11.08 2.45 -11.90
N GLU A 15 -11.13 3.16 -13.04
CA GLU A 15 -11.49 2.62 -14.35
C GLU A 15 -10.33 1.79 -14.94
N ARG A 16 -10.49 0.47 -15.02
CA ARG A 16 -9.42 -0.42 -15.52
C ARG A 16 -9.09 -0.26 -17.01
N ASN A 17 -10.08 0.19 -17.79
CA ASN A 17 -9.97 0.34 -19.24
C ASN A 17 -9.59 1.76 -19.67
N ARG A 18 -9.10 2.59 -18.74
CA ARG A 18 -8.60 3.94 -19.06
C ARG A 18 -7.57 3.91 -20.19
N THR A 19 -7.64 4.93 -21.04
CA THR A 19 -6.73 5.19 -22.17
C THR A 19 -5.82 6.39 -21.92
N ASP A 20 -5.88 6.98 -20.72
CA ASP A 20 -5.01 8.08 -20.28
C ASP A 20 -3.90 7.58 -19.33
N ASP A 21 -3.08 8.52 -18.87
CA ASP A 21 -1.89 8.25 -18.04
C ASP A 21 -2.21 8.13 -16.53
N ARG A 22 -3.48 8.11 -16.12
CA ARG A 22 -3.84 7.95 -14.71
C ARG A 22 -3.53 6.54 -14.23
N LEU A 23 -2.94 6.44 -13.03
CA LEU A 23 -2.68 5.15 -12.40
C LEU A 23 -3.98 4.47 -11.96
N ILE A 24 -4.06 3.15 -12.05
CA ILE A 24 -5.23 2.39 -11.56
C ILE A 24 -5.11 2.17 -10.05
N TRP A 25 -6.02 2.74 -9.29
CA TRP A 25 -6.31 2.27 -7.95
C TRP A 25 -7.30 1.10 -7.99
N THR A 26 -6.96 -0.01 -7.33
CA THR A 26 -7.79 -1.22 -7.36
C THR A 26 -8.68 -1.37 -6.13
N GLY A 27 -8.46 -0.56 -5.09
CA GLY A 27 -9.18 -0.65 -3.82
C GLY A 27 -10.64 -0.23 -3.95
N PRO A 28 -11.53 -0.78 -3.09
CA PRO A 28 -12.93 -0.38 -3.04
C PRO A 28 -13.12 1.00 -2.38
N GLU A 29 -12.25 1.34 -1.42
CA GLU A 29 -12.23 2.62 -0.71
C GLU A 29 -11.29 3.63 -1.39
N PRO A 30 -11.40 4.94 -1.10
CA PRO A 30 -10.43 5.94 -1.53
C PRO A 30 -8.99 5.59 -1.10
N VAL A 31 -8.00 6.12 -1.83
CA VAL A 31 -6.59 5.90 -1.50
C VAL A 31 -6.28 6.52 -0.13
N PRO A 32 -5.83 5.75 0.88
CA PRO A 32 -5.50 6.28 2.20
C PRO A 32 -4.26 7.16 2.18
N ALA A 33 -4.13 8.05 3.17
CA ALA A 33 -3.05 9.02 3.20
C ALA A 33 -1.71 8.41 3.67
N ILE A 34 -0.60 9.06 3.30
CA ILE A 34 0.71 8.73 3.85
C ILE A 34 0.68 8.90 5.36
N GLY A 35 1.28 7.95 6.09
CA GLY A 35 1.29 7.93 7.55
C GLY A 35 0.04 7.31 8.17
N GLU A 36 -1.02 7.00 7.42
CA GLU A 36 -2.15 6.24 7.96
C GLU A 36 -1.82 4.76 8.14
N THR A 37 -2.64 4.08 8.94
CA THR A 37 -2.54 2.64 9.17
C THR A 37 -3.63 1.91 8.41
N VAL A 38 -3.25 0.85 7.71
CA VAL A 38 -4.16 -0.03 6.96
C VAL A 38 -4.03 -1.46 7.42
N MET A 39 -5.07 -2.25 7.24
CA MET A 39 -5.01 -3.70 7.42
C MET A 39 -4.61 -4.36 6.10
N VAL A 40 -3.40 -4.92 6.03
CA VAL A 40 -2.96 -5.74 4.89
C VAL A 40 -3.47 -7.16 5.11
N ARG A 41 -4.34 -7.62 4.21
CA ARG A 41 -5.00 -8.94 4.26
C ARG A 41 -4.19 -10.04 3.58
N PHE A 42 -3.20 -9.66 2.77
CA PHE A 42 -2.35 -10.60 2.07
C PHE A 42 -1.31 -11.22 3.03
N ASN A 43 -1.07 -12.52 2.90
CA ASN A 43 -0.08 -13.29 3.66
C ASN A 43 -0.11 -13.13 5.19
N ASN A 44 -1.26 -12.77 5.76
CA ASN A 44 -1.41 -12.53 7.20
C ASN A 44 -0.39 -11.49 7.75
N ILE A 45 -0.07 -10.45 6.97
CA ILE A 45 0.85 -9.38 7.38
C ILE A 45 0.23 -8.51 8.49
N GLY A 46 -1.06 -8.18 8.37
CA GLY A 46 -1.79 -7.42 9.40
C GLY A 46 -1.64 -5.90 9.28
N LYS A 47 -1.65 -5.21 10.44
CA LYS A 47 -1.64 -3.74 10.50
C LYS A 47 -0.31 -3.19 9.99
N CYS A 48 -0.36 -2.30 9.01
CA CYS A 48 0.82 -1.68 8.41
C CYS A 48 0.70 -0.16 8.35
N ARG A 49 1.83 0.53 8.43
CA ARG A 49 1.95 1.99 8.26
C ARG A 49 2.28 2.31 6.81
N ILE A 50 1.61 3.30 6.24
CA ILE A 50 1.88 3.78 4.88
C ILE A 50 3.07 4.73 4.87
N VAL A 51 4.04 4.44 4.01
CA VAL A 51 5.28 5.24 3.83
C VAL A 51 5.14 6.23 2.69
N CYS A 52 4.67 5.75 1.53
CA CYS A 52 4.46 6.55 0.34
C CYS A 52 3.55 5.82 -0.64
N PHE A 53 3.08 6.53 -1.67
CA PHE A 53 2.43 5.90 -2.81
C PHE A 53 3.48 5.31 -3.74
N ALA A 54 3.13 4.28 -4.49
CA ALA A 54 4.02 3.70 -5.47
C ALA A 54 3.26 3.19 -6.69
N SER A 55 3.94 3.12 -7.82
CA SER A 55 3.40 2.46 -9.02
C SER A 55 4.27 1.30 -9.46
N GLN A 56 3.60 0.30 -10.01
CA GLN A 56 4.22 -0.83 -10.67
C GLN A 56 3.44 -1.11 -11.95
N GLY A 57 4.08 -0.86 -13.09
CA GLY A 57 3.34 -0.73 -14.35
C GLY A 57 2.28 0.37 -14.19
N PRO A 58 1.02 0.13 -14.59
CA PRO A 58 0.03 1.18 -14.60
C PRO A 58 -0.91 1.13 -13.38
N TYR A 59 -0.50 0.44 -12.31
CA TYR A 59 -1.25 0.29 -11.07
C TYR A 59 -0.67 1.17 -9.97
N LEU A 60 -1.55 1.86 -9.25
CA LEU A 60 -1.26 2.56 -8.01
C LEU A 60 -1.34 1.58 -6.84
N GLY A 61 -0.30 1.59 -6.02
CA GLY A 61 -0.19 0.89 -4.76
C GLY A 61 0.40 1.77 -3.66
N LEU A 62 0.67 1.15 -2.53
CA LEU A 62 1.23 1.76 -1.33
C LEU A 62 2.49 0.99 -0.94
N LEU A 63 3.55 1.70 -0.56
CA LEU A 63 4.63 1.09 0.21
C LEU A 63 4.27 1.14 1.69
N VAL A 64 4.26 -0.03 2.32
CA VAL A 64 3.87 -0.19 3.72
C VAL A 64 4.84 -1.08 4.48
N TYR A 65 5.00 -0.86 5.78
CA TYR A 65 5.70 -1.78 6.67
C TYR A 65 4.78 -2.22 7.82
N PRO A 66 4.87 -3.49 8.28
CA PRO A 66 4.03 -4.00 9.35
C PRO A 66 4.41 -3.39 10.70
N LEU A 67 3.38 -3.07 11.50
CA LEU A 67 3.55 -2.60 12.88
C LEU A 67 3.79 -3.75 13.86
N GLN A 68 3.30 -4.95 13.51
CA GLN A 68 3.52 -6.20 14.24
C GLN A 68 3.93 -7.25 13.19
N PRO A 69 5.20 -7.26 12.76
CA PRO A 69 5.64 -8.15 11.68
C PRO A 69 5.48 -9.62 12.08
N PRO A 70 4.96 -10.48 11.18
CA PRO A 70 5.11 -11.92 11.37
C PRO A 70 6.60 -12.31 11.24
N SER A 71 7.01 -13.39 11.92
CA SER A 71 8.41 -13.83 11.95
C SER A 71 9.00 -14.07 10.55
N TRP A 72 8.19 -14.59 9.62
CA TRP A 72 8.60 -14.81 8.23
C TRP A 72 8.93 -13.50 7.50
N TRP A 73 8.26 -12.39 7.84
CA TRP A 73 8.53 -11.09 7.22
C TRP A 73 9.94 -10.63 7.60
N ILE A 74 10.27 -10.71 8.89
CA ILE A 74 11.59 -10.31 9.42
C ILE A 74 12.69 -11.14 8.77
N SER A 75 12.48 -12.46 8.67
CA SER A 75 13.46 -13.35 8.06
C SER A 75 13.74 -13.04 6.58
N GLN A 76 12.79 -12.48 5.85
CA GLN A 76 12.92 -12.19 4.42
C GLN A 76 13.35 -10.75 4.13
N ASN A 77 12.84 -9.80 4.89
CA ASN A 77 12.95 -8.37 4.59
C ASN A 77 13.77 -7.59 5.62
N GLY A 78 14.08 -8.20 6.78
CA GLY A 78 14.66 -7.52 7.94
C GLY A 78 13.61 -6.89 8.86
N GLU A 79 14.10 -6.16 9.86
CA GLU A 79 13.25 -5.41 10.81
C GLU A 79 12.37 -4.41 10.06
N PRO A 80 11.08 -4.25 10.43
CA PRO A 80 10.16 -3.39 9.71
C PRO A 80 10.54 -1.91 9.86
N SER A 81 10.79 -1.26 8.73
CA SER A 81 11.06 0.18 8.64
C SER A 81 10.57 0.75 7.30
N PRO A 82 10.57 2.08 7.13
CA PRO A 82 10.31 2.70 5.83
C PRO A 82 11.19 2.18 4.68
N GLU A 83 12.42 1.76 4.99
CA GLU A 83 13.41 1.23 4.06
C GLU A 83 13.09 -0.20 3.62
N THR A 84 12.46 -1.00 4.50
CA THR A 84 12.05 -2.39 4.23
C THR A 84 10.58 -2.50 3.80
N ALA A 85 9.95 -1.39 3.42
CA ALA A 85 8.54 -1.36 3.08
C ALA A 85 8.23 -2.18 1.82
N GLY A 86 7.17 -2.98 1.89
CA GLY A 86 6.66 -3.79 0.79
C GLY A 86 5.56 -3.08 0.01
N LEU A 87 5.45 -3.40 -1.29
CA LEU A 87 4.39 -2.90 -2.15
C LEU A 87 3.12 -3.71 -1.96
N VAL A 88 2.00 -3.01 -1.72
CA VAL A 88 0.65 -3.57 -1.70
C VAL A 88 -0.29 -2.74 -2.58
N PHE A 89 -1.34 -3.37 -3.10
CA PHE A 89 -2.36 -2.74 -3.93
C PHE A 89 -3.68 -2.61 -3.18
N GLY A 90 -4.57 -1.73 -3.67
CA GLY A 90 -5.83 -1.43 -2.97
C GLY A 90 -6.73 -2.65 -2.70
N ARG A 91 -6.67 -3.71 -3.51
CA ARG A 91 -7.40 -4.97 -3.24
C ARG A 91 -6.85 -5.81 -2.09
N GLU A 92 -5.61 -5.56 -1.69
CA GLU A 92 -4.89 -6.32 -0.65
C GLU A 92 -5.06 -5.68 0.73
N ILE A 93 -5.68 -4.50 0.80
CA ILE A 93 -5.81 -3.73 2.03
C ILE A 93 -7.27 -3.44 2.39
N SER A 94 -7.47 -2.98 3.63
CA SER A 94 -8.68 -2.26 4.04
C SER A 94 -8.34 -1.16 5.01
N LEU A 95 -9.18 -0.13 5.02
CA LEU A 95 -9.11 0.92 6.01
C LEU A 95 -9.44 0.34 7.38
N ILE A 96 -8.76 0.85 8.40
CA ILE A 96 -9.11 0.58 9.78
C ILE A 96 -10.00 1.73 10.19
N ASP A 97 -11.26 1.44 10.54
CA ASP A 97 -12.15 2.46 11.06
C ASP A 97 -11.49 3.09 12.30
N ALA A 98 -11.45 4.42 12.35
CA ALA A 98 -10.86 5.18 13.47
C ALA A 98 -11.67 5.03 14.78
N GLN A 99 -12.57 4.06 14.85
CA GLN A 99 -13.59 3.89 15.88
C GLN A 99 -13.34 2.64 16.74
N GLU A 100 -12.08 2.32 17.00
CA GLU A 100 -11.70 1.48 18.14
C GLU A 100 -10.41 2.04 18.77
N ALA A 101 -10.60 3.04 19.63
CA ALA A 101 -9.63 3.52 20.61
C ALA A 101 -10.30 3.56 21.99
#